data_AF-A0A1L7TL01-F1
#
_entry.id   AF-A0A1L7TL01-F1
#
_cell.length_a   1.000
_cell.length_b   1.000
_cell.length_c   1.000
_cell.angle_alpha   90.00
_cell.angle_beta   90.00
_cell.angle_gamma   90.00
#
_symmetry.space_group_name_H-M   'P 1'
#
loop_
_entity.id
_entity.type
_entity.pdbx_description
1 polymer ?
#
loop_
_entity_poly.entity_id
_entity_poly.type
_entity_poly.pdbx_seq_one_letter_code
_entity_poly.pdbx_strand_id
1 'polypeptide(L)'
;MQDKLGKGSRKPRDRIITDAAFDYCIQELRGKARYFEKSGLIPTLDGPGNMIIKSDSLVDKSLHRDLNKACYTLLKDQEGNADWHPRNRSPFIQEEVVGVSNALDFMGEGKPIGSEYWSDKYQWLPANVRFREDGSAEFTSYVNNLHPTKFPDIYRTIERLVDRVIPAWDHCYWSDEKDDLWTPEFNVGEFLHKDVELTHQELRDLEEECYHESEDPVEIDEDEDQRRMNEGLPPLTPNVDDETMAEVKWLKYRDAILPDPKPFEEVDYAPKQSLREKFKKMVYNSLSRWRVLNPRLRSPSSPLEVGM
;
A
#
# COMPACT_ATOMS: atom_id res chain seq x y z
N MET A 1 3.77 19.36 47.62
CA MET A 1 4.97 18.70 48.19
C MET A 1 5.21 17.45 47.37
N GLN A 2 6.17 17.52 46.44
CA GLN A 2 7.33 16.63 46.41
C GLN A 2 6.97 15.14 46.23
N ASP A 3 6.92 14.70 44.97
CA ASP A 3 7.66 13.51 44.54
C ASP A 3 7.85 13.51 43.01
N LYS A 4 8.85 14.27 42.55
CA LYS A 4 9.43 14.18 41.21
C LYS A 4 10.94 14.01 41.34
N LEU A 5 11.40 13.02 42.09
CA LEU A 5 12.81 12.62 42.10
C LEU A 5 12.91 11.09 42.06
N GLY A 6 12.81 10.56 40.85
CA GLY A 6 12.98 9.13 40.61
C GLY A 6 13.03 8.74 39.13
N LYS A 7 13.20 9.68 38.19
CA LYS A 7 13.58 9.32 36.83
C LYS A 7 15.09 9.10 36.83
N GLY A 8 15.51 7.88 37.16
CA GLY A 8 16.85 7.41 36.82
C GLY A 8 17.14 7.77 35.37
N SER A 9 18.35 8.24 35.08
CA SER A 9 18.75 8.58 33.71
C SER A 9 18.34 7.44 32.79
N ARG A 10 17.44 7.71 31.84
CA ARG A 10 17.04 6.73 30.82
C ARG A 10 18.35 6.24 30.22
N LYS A 11 18.75 4.99 30.50
CA LYS A 11 19.97 4.42 29.92
C LYS A 11 19.87 4.65 28.40
N PRO A 12 20.95 5.06 27.71
CA PRO A 12 20.94 5.11 26.26
C PRO A 12 20.34 3.78 25.80
N ARG A 13 19.23 3.81 25.07
CA ARG A 13 18.61 2.58 24.57
C ARG A 13 19.74 1.82 23.88
N ASP A 14 20.06 0.63 24.39
CA ASP A 14 20.94 -0.30 23.71
C ASP A 14 20.48 -0.35 22.25
N ARG A 15 21.44 -0.25 21.32
CA ARG A 15 21.25 0.03 19.89
C ARG A 15 19.90 -0.49 19.36
N ILE A 16 19.18 0.37 18.62
CA ILE A 16 17.88 0.05 17.98
C ILE A 16 17.93 -1.27 17.21
N ILE A 17 19.10 -1.64 16.67
CA ILE A 17 19.38 -2.88 15.95
C ILE A 17 20.68 -3.53 16.49
N THR A 18 20.73 -4.86 16.55
CA THR A 18 21.94 -5.61 16.94
C THR A 18 23.00 -5.57 15.84
N ASP A 19 24.27 -5.83 16.17
CA ASP A 19 25.34 -5.90 15.16
C ASP A 19 25.07 -7.01 14.13
N ALA A 20 24.53 -8.15 14.58
CA ALA A 20 24.11 -9.23 13.70
C ALA A 20 23.02 -8.80 12.71
N ALA A 21 22.00 -8.07 13.19
CA ALA A 21 20.94 -7.53 12.34
C ALA A 21 21.48 -6.46 11.36
N PHE A 22 22.40 -5.60 11.79
CA PHE A 22 23.06 -4.65 10.89
C PHE A 22 23.87 -5.36 9.80
N ASP A 23 24.69 -6.35 10.16
CA ASP A 23 25.48 -7.14 9.21
C ASP A 23 24.60 -7.91 8.23
N TYR A 24 23.44 -8.39 8.67
CA TYR A 24 22.43 -8.99 7.80
C TYR A 24 21.92 -7.98 6.76
N CYS A 25 21.55 -6.76 7.18
CA CYS A 25 21.13 -5.70 6.26
C CYS A 25 22.22 -5.38 5.23
N ILE A 26 23.49 -5.33 5.64
CA ILE A 26 24.60 -5.10 4.70
C ILE A 26 24.74 -6.23 3.68
N GLN A 27 24.55 -7.49 4.09
CA GLN A 27 24.58 -8.64 3.19
C GLN A 27 23.41 -8.60 2.18
N GLU A 28 22.21 -8.26 2.63
CA GLU A 28 21.04 -8.07 1.78
C GLU A 28 21.26 -6.95 0.75
N LEU A 29 21.77 -5.79 1.19
CA LEU A 29 22.08 -4.66 0.31
C LEU A 29 23.13 -5.02 -0.75
N ARG A 30 24.13 -5.84 -0.41
CA ARG A 30 25.09 -6.36 -1.39
C ARG A 30 24.43 -7.26 -2.41
N GLY A 31 23.47 -8.11 -2.00
CA GLY A 31 22.66 -8.94 -2.91
C GLY A 31 21.84 -8.08 -3.88
N LYS A 32 21.12 -7.09 -3.36
CA LYS A 32 20.35 -6.12 -4.14
C LYS A 32 21.24 -5.33 -5.12
N ALA A 33 22.43 -4.93 -4.70
CA ALA A 33 23.39 -4.24 -5.56
C ALA A 33 23.87 -5.13 -6.73
N ARG A 34 24.18 -6.41 -6.48
CA ARG A 34 24.52 -7.37 -7.54
C ARG A 34 23.36 -7.59 -8.51
N TYR A 35 22.13 -7.65 -8.01
CA TYR A 35 20.96 -7.77 -8.87
C TYR A 35 20.77 -6.51 -9.72
N PHE A 36 20.86 -5.32 -9.12
CA PHE A 36 20.76 -4.04 -9.82
C PHE A 36 21.80 -3.90 -10.94
N GLU A 37 23.05 -4.31 -10.71
CA GLU A 37 24.09 -4.28 -11.74
C GLU A 37 23.72 -5.14 -12.97
N LYS A 38 23.03 -6.26 -12.75
CA LYS A 38 22.59 -7.17 -13.81
C LYS A 38 21.32 -6.70 -14.52
N SER A 39 20.35 -6.17 -13.78
CA SER A 39 18.99 -5.94 -14.27
C SER A 39 18.62 -4.48 -14.49
N GLY A 40 19.32 -3.54 -13.85
CA GLY A 40 18.91 -2.14 -13.75
C GLY A 40 17.67 -1.90 -12.87
N LEU A 41 17.26 -2.92 -12.09
CA LEU A 41 16.10 -2.91 -11.20
C LEU A 41 16.51 -2.98 -9.73
N ILE A 42 15.76 -2.29 -8.89
CA ILE A 42 15.95 -2.27 -7.44
C ILE A 42 14.64 -2.72 -6.78
N PRO A 43 14.58 -3.93 -6.19
CA PRO A 43 13.48 -4.31 -5.30
C PRO A 43 13.53 -3.47 -4.03
N THR A 44 12.62 -2.51 -3.89
CA THR A 44 12.57 -1.59 -2.74
C THR A 44 11.68 -2.12 -1.63
N LEU A 45 10.57 -2.76 -2.00
CA LEU A 45 9.71 -3.51 -1.10
C LEU A 45 9.55 -4.91 -1.70
N ASP A 46 10.00 -5.92 -0.96
CA ASP A 46 9.96 -7.32 -1.36
C ASP A 46 9.18 -8.12 -0.31
N GLY A 47 7.88 -7.82 -0.28
CA GLY A 47 6.92 -8.49 0.59
C GLY A 47 6.06 -9.46 -0.22
N PRO A 48 5.58 -10.57 0.37
CA PRO A 48 4.54 -11.41 -0.24
C PRO A 48 3.37 -10.52 -0.72
N GLY A 49 2.81 -10.69 -1.91
CA GLY A 49 1.68 -9.86 -2.39
C GLY A 49 1.91 -8.34 -2.57
N ASN A 50 2.96 -7.76 -2.01
CA ASN A 50 3.26 -6.32 -2.00
C ASN A 50 4.71 -6.12 -2.45
N MET A 51 4.88 -5.90 -3.76
CA MET A 51 6.21 -5.72 -4.34
C MET A 51 6.33 -4.40 -5.07
N ILE A 52 7.34 -3.61 -4.70
CA ILE A 52 7.70 -2.36 -5.36
C ILE A 52 9.07 -2.53 -5.98
N ILE A 53 9.12 -2.38 -7.31
CA ILE A 53 10.34 -2.35 -8.09
C ILE A 53 10.60 -0.92 -8.57
N LYS A 54 11.79 -0.42 -8.30
CA LYS A 54 12.30 0.85 -8.83
C LYS A 54 13.24 0.59 -10.01
N SER A 55 13.18 1.43 -11.02
CA SER A 55 14.25 1.54 -12.03
C SER A 55 14.44 2.98 -12.47
N ASP A 56 15.70 3.40 -12.54
CA ASP A 56 16.10 4.69 -13.10
C ASP A 56 16.56 4.56 -14.58
N SER A 57 16.47 3.35 -15.16
CA SER A 57 17.08 3.03 -16.46
C SER A 57 16.13 2.40 -17.49
N LEU A 58 15.03 1.76 -17.08
CA LEU A 58 14.10 1.11 -18.01
C LEU A 58 13.50 2.08 -19.04
N VAL A 59 13.10 3.27 -18.57
CA VAL A 59 12.57 4.34 -19.42
C VAL A 59 13.71 5.28 -19.79
N ASP A 60 14.23 5.12 -21.00
CA ASP A 60 15.30 5.99 -21.50
C ASP A 60 14.79 7.41 -21.82
N LYS A 61 15.73 8.35 -21.93
CA LYS A 61 15.42 9.78 -22.21
C LYS A 61 14.63 9.98 -23.50
N SER A 62 14.76 9.09 -24.48
CA SER A 62 14.01 9.21 -25.74
C SER A 62 12.55 8.83 -25.54
N LEU A 63 12.29 7.70 -24.90
CA LEU A 63 10.94 7.25 -24.56
C LEU A 63 10.25 8.24 -23.62
N HIS A 64 10.97 8.78 -22.62
CA HIS A 64 10.45 9.81 -21.74
C HIS A 64 10.02 11.08 -22.51
N ARG A 65 10.80 11.53 -23.50
CA ARG A 65 10.41 12.66 -24.36
C ARG A 65 9.19 12.33 -25.22
N ASP A 66 9.13 11.12 -25.79
CA ASP A 66 8.01 10.68 -26.61
C ASP A 66 6.70 10.61 -25.80
N LEU A 67 6.78 10.12 -24.56
CA LEU A 67 5.65 10.10 -23.62
C LEU A 67 5.17 11.51 -23.28
N ASN A 68 6.08 12.42 -22.95
CA ASN A 68 5.72 13.82 -22.70
C ASN A 68 5.07 14.46 -23.93
N LYS A 69 5.64 14.24 -25.12
CA LYS A 69 5.06 14.73 -26.38
C LYS A 69 3.65 14.17 -26.61
N ALA A 70 3.43 12.88 -26.32
CA ALA A 70 2.11 12.27 -26.40
C ALA A 70 1.11 12.95 -25.45
N CYS A 71 1.49 13.18 -24.19
CA CYS A 71 0.66 13.91 -23.22
C CYS A 71 0.30 15.32 -23.72
N TYR A 72 1.27 16.11 -24.18
CA TYR A 72 1.00 17.45 -24.73
C TYR A 72 0.11 17.41 -25.98
N THR A 73 0.25 16.39 -26.82
CA THR A 73 -0.59 16.23 -28.02
C THR A 73 -2.05 15.99 -27.63
N LEU A 74 -2.30 15.14 -26.62
CA LEU A 74 -3.64 14.86 -26.12
C LEU A 74 -4.24 16.07 -25.40
N LEU A 75 -3.45 16.75 -24.56
CA LEU A 75 -3.88 17.97 -23.88
C LEU A 75 -4.33 19.03 -24.90
N LYS A 76 -3.52 19.26 -25.94
CA LYS A 76 -3.83 20.23 -26.99
C LYS A 76 -5.08 19.84 -27.79
N ASP A 77 -5.25 18.56 -28.11
CA ASP A 77 -6.43 18.09 -28.85
C ASP A 77 -7.74 18.31 -28.09
N GLN A 78 -7.68 18.26 -26.76
CA GLN A 78 -8.82 18.40 -25.87
C GLN A 78 -9.04 19.85 -25.38
N GLU A 79 -8.20 20.82 -25.76
CA GLU A 79 -8.31 22.22 -25.33
C GLU A 79 -9.69 22.83 -25.59
N GLY A 80 -10.36 22.44 -26.68
CA GLY A 80 -11.68 22.96 -27.06
C GLY A 80 -12.88 22.24 -26.43
N ASN A 81 -12.69 21.04 -25.88
CA ASN A 81 -13.76 20.24 -25.29
C ASN A 81 -13.17 19.23 -24.29
N ALA A 82 -12.68 19.74 -23.16
CA ALA A 82 -12.02 18.94 -22.14
C ALA A 82 -13.03 18.00 -21.46
N ASP A 83 -12.96 16.70 -21.78
CA ASP A 83 -13.83 15.64 -21.23
C ASP A 83 -13.30 15.04 -19.91
N TRP A 84 -12.46 15.79 -19.17
CA TRP A 84 -11.88 15.33 -17.91
C TRP A 84 -12.82 15.68 -16.72
N HIS A 85 -13.56 14.69 -16.20
CA HIS A 85 -14.31 14.77 -14.93
C HIS A 85 -13.65 13.91 -13.82
N PRO A 86 -13.73 14.27 -12.51
CA PRO A 86 -14.71 15.17 -11.89
C PRO A 86 -14.08 16.39 -11.17
N ARG A 87 -14.33 17.59 -11.72
CA ARG A 87 -14.01 18.92 -11.15
C ARG A 87 -12.51 19.25 -10.99
N ASN A 88 -11.99 19.78 -12.11
CA ASN A 88 -10.84 20.68 -12.23
C ASN A 88 -9.48 20.10 -11.82
N ARG A 89 -8.70 19.72 -12.85
CA ARG A 89 -7.29 19.26 -12.78
C ARG A 89 -7.09 18.17 -11.74
N SER A 90 -6.89 16.95 -12.23
CA SER A 90 -6.31 15.92 -11.39
C SER A 90 -5.08 16.49 -10.66
N PRO A 91 -5.05 16.55 -9.32
CA PRO A 91 -3.86 16.98 -8.59
C PRO A 91 -2.68 16.03 -8.82
N PHE A 92 -2.90 14.88 -9.48
CA PHE A 92 -1.84 13.96 -9.88
C PHE A 92 -0.88 14.53 -10.93
N ILE A 93 -1.27 15.57 -11.68
CA ILE A 93 -0.34 16.32 -12.54
C ILE A 93 -0.05 17.66 -11.86
N GLN A 94 0.46 17.59 -10.64
CA GLN A 94 1.26 18.69 -10.09
C GLN A 94 2.67 18.51 -10.68
N GLU A 95 3.25 19.59 -11.19
CA GLU A 95 4.66 19.61 -11.64
C GLU A 95 5.66 19.38 -10.47
N GLU A 96 5.16 19.13 -9.26
CA GLU A 96 5.94 18.79 -8.08
C GLU A 96 6.58 17.42 -8.24
N VAL A 97 7.85 17.45 -8.66
CA VAL A 97 8.71 16.27 -8.71
C VAL A 97 9.27 16.04 -7.30
N VAL A 98 8.81 14.99 -6.64
CA VAL A 98 9.45 14.47 -5.42
C VAL A 98 10.68 13.67 -5.85
N GLY A 99 11.86 14.24 -5.63
CA GLY A 99 13.16 13.63 -5.86
C GLY A 99 13.85 13.21 -4.56
N VAL A 100 15.02 12.59 -4.68
CA VAL A 100 15.79 12.11 -3.52
C VAL A 100 16.19 13.25 -2.57
N SER A 101 16.41 14.46 -3.11
CA SER A 101 16.86 15.62 -2.33
C SER A 101 15.79 16.31 -1.50
N ASN A 102 14.51 16.15 -1.85
CA ASN A 102 13.37 16.81 -1.18
C ASN A 102 12.35 15.80 -0.62
N ALA A 103 12.54 14.49 -0.78
CA ALA A 103 11.59 13.47 -0.33
C ALA A 103 11.19 13.60 1.16
N LEU A 104 12.12 14.03 2.02
CA LEU A 104 11.84 14.23 3.45
C LEU A 104 10.93 15.43 3.71
N ASP A 105 10.97 16.45 2.86
CA ASP A 105 10.15 17.66 2.99
C ASP A 105 8.67 17.33 2.78
N PHE A 106 8.37 16.28 2.01
CA PHE A 106 7.01 15.83 1.70
C PHE A 106 6.50 14.70 2.61
N MET A 107 7.27 14.26 3.61
CA MET A 107 6.81 13.20 4.53
C MET A 107 5.60 13.68 5.35
N GLY A 108 4.47 12.99 5.21
CA GLY A 108 3.24 13.32 5.92
C GLY A 108 2.41 14.42 5.26
N GLU A 109 2.86 15.00 4.15
CA GLU A 109 2.11 16.02 3.40
C GLU A 109 1.05 15.42 2.45
N GLY A 110 1.08 14.10 2.26
CA GLY A 110 0.09 13.39 1.45
C GLY A 110 -1.31 13.53 2.04
N LYS A 111 -2.20 14.22 1.33
CA LYS A 111 -3.62 14.26 1.68
C LYS A 111 -4.30 13.01 1.15
N PRO A 112 -5.06 12.26 1.97
CA PRO A 112 -5.90 11.19 1.46
C PRO A 112 -6.83 11.76 0.39
N ILE A 113 -6.88 11.09 -0.74
CA ILE A 113 -7.72 11.50 -1.86
C ILE A 113 -9.17 11.27 -1.44
N GLY A 114 -9.97 12.34 -1.45
CA GLY A 114 -11.38 12.28 -1.09
C GLY A 114 -12.17 11.33 -2.01
N SER A 115 -13.29 10.82 -1.50
CA SER A 115 -14.13 9.86 -2.22
C SER A 115 -14.69 10.43 -3.52
N GLU A 116 -14.72 11.76 -3.69
CA GLU A 116 -15.14 12.46 -4.90
C GLU A 116 -14.26 12.19 -6.13
N TYR A 117 -13.02 11.74 -5.95
CA TYR A 117 -12.14 11.32 -7.05
C TYR A 117 -12.32 9.84 -7.43
N TRP A 118 -13.14 9.11 -6.67
CA TRP A 118 -13.51 7.74 -6.94
C TRP A 118 -14.93 7.72 -7.51
N SER A 119 -15.09 7.05 -8.65
CA SER A 119 -16.43 6.80 -9.18
C SER A 119 -16.84 5.36 -8.90
N ASP A 120 -17.98 5.21 -8.23
CA ASP A 120 -18.73 3.96 -8.09
C ASP A 120 -19.46 3.56 -9.39
N LYS A 121 -19.66 4.53 -10.30
CA LYS A 121 -20.37 4.37 -11.57
C LYS A 121 -19.46 4.15 -12.78
N TYR A 122 -18.27 4.75 -12.78
CA TYR A 122 -17.36 4.72 -13.92
C TYR A 122 -16.04 4.05 -13.56
N GLN A 123 -15.67 3.00 -14.30
CA GLN A 123 -14.36 2.36 -14.22
C GLN A 123 -13.56 2.69 -15.49
N TRP A 124 -12.25 2.85 -15.37
CA TRP A 124 -11.37 2.92 -16.54
C TRP A 124 -11.45 1.58 -17.26
N LEU A 125 -11.94 1.60 -18.50
CA LEU A 125 -12.07 0.38 -19.28
C LEU A 125 -10.69 -0.16 -19.62
N PRO A 126 -10.44 -1.45 -19.36
CA PRO A 126 -9.17 -2.06 -19.68
C PRO A 126 -8.97 -2.14 -21.20
N ALA A 127 -7.70 -2.05 -21.62
CA ALA A 127 -7.30 -2.31 -22.99
C ALA A 127 -6.58 -3.67 -23.08
N ASN A 128 -6.79 -4.35 -24.20
CA ASN A 128 -6.21 -5.65 -24.47
C ASN A 128 -4.83 -5.47 -25.09
N VAL A 129 -3.84 -6.12 -24.48
CA VAL A 129 -2.47 -6.18 -25.01
C VAL A 129 -2.12 -7.63 -25.28
N ARG A 130 -1.50 -7.88 -26.43
CA ARG A 130 -0.92 -9.14 -26.84
C ARG A 130 0.60 -8.99 -26.96
N PHE A 131 1.33 -10.07 -26.73
CA PHE A 131 2.74 -10.15 -27.12
C PHE A 131 2.87 -10.81 -28.49
N ARG A 132 3.56 -10.15 -29.41
CA ARG A 132 3.92 -10.68 -30.73
C ARG A 132 4.92 -11.82 -30.60
N GLU A 133 5.22 -12.52 -31.70
CA GLU A 133 6.16 -13.65 -31.71
C GLU A 133 7.57 -13.24 -31.24
N ASP A 134 8.02 -12.05 -31.64
CA ASP A 134 9.28 -11.42 -31.23
C ASP A 134 9.29 -10.97 -29.75
N GLY A 135 8.15 -11.11 -29.07
CA GLY A 135 7.94 -10.74 -27.70
C GLY A 135 7.33 -9.36 -27.52
N SER A 136 7.35 -8.45 -28.52
CA SER A 136 6.90 -7.05 -28.37
C SER A 136 5.41 -6.93 -28.05
N ALA A 137 5.04 -5.87 -27.33
CA ALA A 137 3.66 -5.59 -26.94
C ALA A 137 2.88 -4.94 -28.09
N GLU A 138 1.60 -5.30 -28.19
CA GLU A 138 0.66 -4.76 -29.17
C GLU A 138 -0.72 -4.57 -28.55
N PHE A 139 -1.32 -3.40 -28.72
CA PHE A 139 -2.73 -3.23 -28.40
C PHE A 139 -3.60 -3.92 -29.44
N THR A 140 -4.47 -4.81 -28.97
CA THR A 140 -5.45 -5.51 -29.81
C THR A 140 -6.87 -4.98 -29.61
N SER A 141 -7.07 -4.05 -28.67
CA SER A 141 -8.28 -3.28 -28.52
C SER A 141 -7.97 -1.79 -28.42
N TYR A 142 -9.01 -0.98 -28.55
CA TYR A 142 -9.00 0.44 -28.23
C TYR A 142 -8.65 0.68 -26.76
N VAL A 143 -7.85 1.73 -26.51
CA VAL A 143 -7.62 2.35 -25.20
C VAL A 143 -8.67 3.42 -24.99
N ASN A 144 -9.38 3.38 -23.87
CA ASN A 144 -10.45 4.33 -23.58
C ASN A 144 -9.98 5.79 -23.71
N ASN A 145 -10.78 6.61 -24.39
CA ASN A 145 -10.50 8.00 -24.76
C ASN A 145 -9.28 8.25 -25.67
N LEU A 146 -8.73 7.23 -26.36
CA LEU A 146 -7.59 7.38 -27.26
C LEU A 146 -7.85 6.78 -28.65
N HIS A 147 -8.21 7.62 -29.62
CA HIS A 147 -8.60 7.15 -30.96
C HIS A 147 -7.39 6.59 -31.77
N PRO A 148 -7.44 5.31 -32.23
CA PRO A 148 -6.26 4.59 -32.75
C PRO A 148 -5.79 5.11 -34.11
N THR A 149 -6.71 5.53 -34.97
CA THR A 149 -6.38 6.08 -36.30
C THR A 149 -5.94 7.54 -36.23
N LYS A 150 -6.32 8.26 -35.15
CA LYS A 150 -5.97 9.68 -34.96
C LYS A 150 -4.62 9.81 -34.27
N PHE A 151 -4.32 8.90 -33.34
CA PHE A 151 -3.10 8.91 -32.54
C PHE A 151 -2.29 7.60 -32.63
N PRO A 152 -1.96 7.09 -33.83
CA PRO A 152 -1.24 5.83 -33.98
C PRO A 152 0.14 5.84 -33.33
N ASP A 153 0.83 6.99 -33.32
CA ASP A 153 2.15 7.12 -32.70
C ASP A 153 2.09 7.10 -31.17
N ILE A 154 0.96 7.51 -30.57
CA ILE A 154 0.77 7.42 -29.12
C ILE A 154 0.61 5.95 -28.72
N TYR A 155 -0.17 5.16 -29.47
CA TYR A 155 -0.27 3.71 -29.26
C TYR A 155 1.11 3.04 -29.31
N ARG A 156 1.89 3.30 -30.36
CA ARG A 156 3.27 2.78 -30.48
C ARG A 156 4.18 3.18 -29.33
N THR A 157 4.02 4.39 -28.81
CA THR A 157 4.80 4.88 -27.67
C THR A 157 4.43 4.15 -26.39
N ILE A 158 3.13 3.90 -26.15
CA ILE A 158 2.65 3.13 -24.99
C ILE A 158 3.06 1.66 -25.11
N GLU A 159 2.99 1.05 -26.30
CA GLU A 159 3.49 -0.31 -26.54
C GLU A 159 4.98 -0.45 -26.18
N ARG A 160 5.82 0.51 -26.63
CA ARG A 160 7.23 0.57 -26.25
C ARG A 160 7.42 0.71 -24.74
N LEU A 161 6.57 1.49 -24.07
CA LEU A 161 6.60 1.61 -22.61
C LEU A 161 6.27 0.27 -21.95
N VAL A 162 5.18 -0.40 -22.36
CA VAL A 162 4.82 -1.73 -21.88
C VAL A 162 6.00 -2.67 -22.04
N ASP A 163 6.65 -2.68 -23.20
CA ASP A 163 7.80 -3.54 -23.44
C ASP A 163 8.97 -3.33 -22.48
N ARG A 164 9.22 -2.07 -22.10
CA ARG A 164 10.29 -1.71 -21.16
C ARG A 164 9.94 -2.04 -19.71
N VAL A 165 8.67 -1.98 -19.32
CA VAL A 165 8.26 -2.20 -17.92
C VAL A 165 7.98 -3.67 -17.58
N ILE A 166 7.81 -4.54 -18.58
CA ILE A 166 7.52 -5.96 -18.36
C ILE A 166 8.51 -6.65 -17.41
N PRO A 167 9.85 -6.48 -17.53
CA PRO A 167 10.77 -7.08 -16.57
C PRO A 167 10.51 -6.65 -15.12
N ALA A 168 10.05 -5.42 -14.88
CA ALA A 168 9.65 -4.98 -13.55
C ALA A 168 8.31 -5.61 -13.13
N TRP A 169 7.36 -5.77 -14.04
CA TRP A 169 6.06 -6.41 -13.76
C TRP A 169 6.16 -7.92 -13.53
N ASP A 170 7.16 -8.59 -14.12
CA ASP A 170 7.45 -10.01 -13.88
C ASP A 170 7.68 -10.30 -12.39
N HIS A 171 8.18 -9.31 -11.64
CA HIS A 171 8.33 -9.34 -10.18
C HIS A 171 7.02 -9.11 -9.43
N CYS A 172 6.22 -8.13 -9.85
CA CYS A 172 5.05 -7.66 -9.08
C CYS A 172 3.84 -8.61 -9.12
N TYR A 173 3.75 -9.50 -10.10
CA TYR A 173 2.58 -10.35 -10.24
C TYR A 173 2.72 -11.62 -9.38
N TRP A 174 2.20 -11.64 -8.16
CA TRP A 174 2.15 -12.86 -7.37
C TRP A 174 0.81 -13.59 -7.59
N SER A 175 0.83 -14.89 -7.86
CA SER A 175 -0.39 -15.69 -8.04
C SER A 175 -0.78 -16.55 -6.84
N ASP A 176 -0.04 -16.53 -5.72
CA ASP A 176 -0.47 -17.35 -4.58
C ASP A 176 -1.57 -16.67 -3.77
N GLU A 177 -2.60 -17.47 -3.53
CA GLU A 177 -3.85 -17.25 -2.81
C GLU A 177 -3.71 -17.02 -1.29
N LYS A 178 -2.51 -16.71 -0.78
CA LYS A 178 -2.28 -16.58 0.67
C LYS A 178 -2.13 -15.13 1.09
N ASP A 179 -3.24 -14.41 0.99
CA ASP A 179 -3.44 -13.10 1.63
C ASP A 179 -3.28 -13.18 3.17
N ASP A 180 -3.41 -14.38 3.73
CA ASP A 180 -3.29 -14.67 5.17
C ASP A 180 -1.95 -14.25 5.81
N LEU A 181 -0.92 -13.92 5.01
CA LEU A 181 0.39 -13.54 5.53
C LEU A 181 0.48 -12.09 6.03
N TRP A 182 -0.44 -11.20 5.61
CA TRP A 182 -0.37 -9.76 5.93
C TRP A 182 -1.33 -9.30 7.01
N THR A 183 -2.31 -10.12 7.32
CA THR A 183 -3.15 -9.97 8.50
C THR A 183 -2.93 -11.22 9.35
N PRO A 184 -1.77 -11.38 10.02
CA PRO A 184 -1.75 -12.30 11.15
C PRO A 184 -2.90 -11.87 12.05
N GLU A 185 -3.89 -12.74 12.22
CA GLU A 185 -5.06 -12.43 13.04
C GLU A 185 -4.55 -11.94 14.39
N PHE A 186 -4.95 -10.72 14.77
CA PHE A 186 -4.58 -10.19 16.06
C PHE A 186 -5.11 -11.16 17.12
N ASN A 187 -4.20 -11.73 17.92
CA ASN A 187 -4.57 -12.78 18.85
C ASN A 187 -5.19 -12.16 20.11
N VAL A 188 -6.47 -11.78 20.00
CA VAL A 188 -7.25 -11.18 21.08
C VAL A 188 -7.15 -12.04 22.35
N GLY A 189 -7.30 -13.36 22.23
CA GLY A 189 -7.23 -14.27 23.37
C GLY A 189 -5.89 -14.25 24.10
N GLU A 190 -4.77 -14.17 23.39
CA GLU A 190 -3.45 -14.07 24.02
C GLU A 190 -3.26 -12.74 24.76
N PHE A 191 -3.63 -11.63 24.13
CA PHE A 191 -3.36 -10.30 24.68
C PHE A 191 -4.38 -9.84 25.72
N LEU A 192 -5.65 -10.26 25.60
CA LEU A 192 -6.68 -10.02 26.59
C LEU A 192 -6.28 -10.59 27.96
N HIS A 193 -5.69 -11.78 27.98
CA HIS A 193 -5.26 -12.47 29.19
C HIS A 193 -3.80 -12.22 29.58
N LYS A 194 -3.09 -11.33 28.87
CA LYS A 194 -1.74 -10.93 29.24
C LYS A 194 -1.77 -10.24 30.60
N ASP A 195 -0.81 -10.58 31.46
CA ASP A 195 -0.63 -10.00 32.80
C ASP A 195 0.00 -8.60 32.70
N VAL A 196 -0.76 -7.67 32.13
CA VAL A 196 -0.41 -6.27 31.95
C VAL A 196 -1.46 -5.43 32.65
N GLU A 197 -1.07 -4.83 33.77
CA GLU A 197 -1.96 -3.96 34.55
C GLU A 197 -2.12 -2.60 33.85
N LEU A 198 -3.38 -2.22 33.62
CA LEU A 198 -3.76 -0.86 33.22
C LEU A 198 -4.10 -0.05 34.46
N THR A 199 -3.66 1.21 34.47
CA THR A 199 -3.98 2.16 35.53
C THR A 199 -5.43 2.60 35.42
N HIS A 200 -5.99 3.13 36.52
CA HIS A 200 -7.34 3.70 36.52
C HIS A 200 -7.53 4.81 35.49
N GLN A 201 -6.49 5.59 35.19
CA GLN A 201 -6.59 6.65 34.17
C GLN A 201 -6.66 6.06 32.77
N GLU A 202 -5.82 5.09 32.43
CA GLU A 202 -5.83 4.44 31.11
C GLU A 202 -7.16 3.73 30.84
N LEU A 203 -7.76 3.09 31.86
CA LEU A 203 -9.08 2.46 31.70
C LEU A 203 -10.19 3.48 31.42
N ARG A 204 -10.14 4.66 32.05
CA ARG A 204 -11.11 5.73 31.80
C ARG A 204 -10.94 6.36 30.43
N ASP A 205 -9.70 6.64 30.03
CA ASP A 205 -9.40 7.24 28.73
C ASP A 205 -9.90 6.32 27.60
N LEU A 206 -9.74 5.00 27.75
CA LEU A 206 -10.26 4.00 26.79
C LEU A 206 -11.78 3.96 26.74
N GLU A 207 -12.44 4.02 27.90
CA GLU A 207 -13.89 4.03 27.97
C GLU A 207 -14.48 5.29 27.31
N GLU A 208 -13.85 6.45 27.50
CA GLU A 208 -14.23 7.71 26.84
C GLU A 208 -14.02 7.64 25.31
N GLU A 209 -12.90 7.06 24.85
CA GLU A 209 -12.63 6.83 23.43
C GLU A 209 -13.69 5.90 22.79
N CYS A 210 -13.98 4.74 23.40
CA CYS A 210 -15.01 3.82 22.92
C CYS A 210 -16.42 4.45 22.93
N TYR A 211 -16.72 5.31 23.91
CA TYR A 211 -17.99 6.03 24.00
C TYR A 211 -18.19 6.97 22.81
N HIS A 212 -17.15 7.73 22.44
CA HIS A 212 -17.19 8.67 21.31
C HIS A 212 -17.31 8.00 19.93
N GLU A 213 -16.90 6.74 19.82
CA GLU A 213 -16.97 5.96 18.57
C GLU A 213 -18.26 5.11 18.44
N SER A 214 -19.07 4.99 19.49
CA SER A 214 -20.29 4.18 19.50
C SER A 214 -21.51 4.89 18.86
N GLU A 215 -22.31 4.18 18.06
CA GLU A 215 -23.55 4.72 17.46
C GLU A 215 -24.70 4.84 18.47
N ASP A 216 -24.69 4.01 19.54
CA ASP A 216 -25.69 3.98 20.62
C ASP A 216 -24.97 4.04 22.00
N PRO A 217 -24.78 5.23 22.59
CA PRO A 217 -24.04 5.37 23.84
C PRO A 217 -24.80 4.76 25.02
N VAL A 218 -24.14 3.93 25.83
CA VAL A 218 -24.71 3.37 27.07
C VAL A 218 -24.80 4.48 28.14
N GLU A 219 -25.93 4.59 28.86
CA GLU A 219 -26.07 5.55 29.97
C GLU A 219 -25.14 5.16 31.13
N ILE A 220 -24.25 6.09 31.51
CA ILE A 220 -23.31 5.93 32.63
C ILE A 220 -23.95 6.53 33.89
N ASP A 221 -23.90 5.79 35.00
CA ASP A 221 -24.26 6.31 36.33
C ASP A 221 -23.08 7.14 36.88
N GLU A 222 -23.14 8.46 36.66
CA GLU A 222 -22.10 9.41 37.06
C GLU A 222 -21.80 9.37 38.57
N ASP A 223 -22.80 9.07 39.41
CA ASP A 223 -22.65 9.05 40.87
C ASP A 223 -21.83 7.83 41.33
N GLU A 224 -22.05 6.66 40.73
CA GLU A 224 -21.28 5.45 41.03
C GLU A 224 -19.85 5.56 40.47
N ASP A 225 -19.65 6.14 39.28
CA ASP A 225 -18.30 6.34 38.74
C ASP A 225 -17.47 7.28 39.62
N GLN A 226 -18.06 8.40 40.05
CA GLN A 226 -17.40 9.37 40.94
C GLN A 226 -17.03 8.75 42.29
N ARG A 227 -17.87 7.86 42.83
CA ARG A 227 -17.59 7.12 44.06
C ARG A 227 -16.41 6.18 43.88
N ARG A 228 -16.36 5.39 42.80
CA ARG A 228 -15.26 4.46 42.53
C ARG A 228 -13.93 5.18 42.33
N MET A 229 -13.95 6.35 41.69
CA MET A 229 -12.78 7.22 41.58
C MET A 229 -12.25 7.65 42.95
N ASN A 230 -13.15 8.04 43.87
CA ASN A 230 -12.78 8.43 45.23
C ASN A 230 -12.27 7.24 46.06
N GLU A 231 -12.78 6.04 45.80
CA GLU A 231 -12.39 4.80 46.48
C GLU A 231 -11.18 4.10 45.84
N GLY A 232 -10.69 4.59 44.71
CA GLY A 232 -9.58 3.96 43.96
C GLY A 232 -9.95 2.58 43.40
N LEU A 233 -11.23 2.35 43.11
CA LEU A 233 -11.72 1.08 42.57
C LEU A 233 -11.67 1.08 41.04
N PRO A 234 -11.42 -0.06 40.38
CA PRO A 234 -11.46 -0.15 38.92
C PRO A 234 -12.89 0.10 38.42
N PRO A 235 -13.12 0.64 37.21
CA PRO A 235 -14.47 0.74 36.65
C PRO A 235 -15.18 -0.63 36.70
N LEU A 236 -16.51 -0.62 36.92
CA LEU A 236 -17.29 -1.84 37.21
C LEU A 236 -17.17 -2.90 36.11
N THR A 237 -16.99 -2.44 34.87
CA THR A 237 -16.51 -3.14 33.69
C THR A 237 -16.18 -2.01 32.71
N PRO A 238 -14.95 -1.87 32.20
CA PRO A 238 -14.73 -0.93 31.11
C PRO A 238 -15.69 -1.35 29.98
N ASN A 239 -16.54 -0.43 29.48
CA ASN A 239 -17.36 -0.70 28.31
C ASN A 239 -16.50 -0.68 27.03
N VAL A 240 -15.49 -1.53 27.05
CA VAL A 240 -14.43 -1.64 26.07
C VAL A 240 -14.46 -3.10 25.65
N ASP A 241 -14.58 -3.34 24.36
CA ASP A 241 -14.62 -4.69 23.83
C ASP A 241 -13.26 -5.40 24.04
N ASP A 242 -13.29 -6.74 23.96
CA ASP A 242 -12.13 -7.58 24.19
C ASP A 242 -10.96 -7.27 23.22
N GLU A 243 -11.25 -6.82 22.00
CA GLU A 243 -10.24 -6.49 20.98
C GLU A 243 -9.50 -5.21 21.38
N THR A 244 -10.23 -4.14 21.72
CA THR A 244 -9.65 -2.88 22.21
C THR A 244 -8.84 -3.10 23.49
N MET A 245 -9.36 -3.89 24.45
CA MET A 245 -8.60 -4.24 25.67
C MET A 245 -7.32 -5.01 25.36
N ALA A 246 -7.36 -5.94 24.41
CA ALA A 246 -6.21 -6.69 23.96
C ALA A 246 -5.17 -5.80 23.25
N GLU A 247 -5.59 -4.84 22.43
CA GLU A 247 -4.69 -3.91 21.72
C GLU A 247 -3.89 -3.03 22.68
N VAL A 248 -4.53 -2.48 23.71
CA VAL A 248 -3.85 -1.63 24.70
C VAL A 248 -2.85 -2.45 25.50
N LYS A 249 -3.24 -3.66 25.92
CA LYS A 249 -2.33 -4.59 26.59
C LYS A 249 -1.16 -4.96 25.68
N TRP A 250 -1.40 -5.17 24.38
CA TRP A 250 -0.35 -5.40 23.39
C TRP A 250 0.61 -4.21 23.27
N LEU A 251 0.09 -2.98 23.15
CA LEU A 251 0.88 -1.75 23.07
C LEU A 251 1.78 -1.57 24.30
N LYS A 252 1.25 -1.83 25.49
CA LYS A 252 1.96 -1.67 26.77
C LYS A 252 2.92 -2.81 27.07
N TYR A 253 2.64 -4.02 26.58
CA TYR A 253 3.55 -5.16 26.63
C TYR A 253 4.81 -4.95 25.78
N ARG A 254 4.73 -4.12 24.74
CA ARG A 254 5.80 -4.00 23.75
C ARG A 254 6.85 -2.97 24.15
N ASP A 255 7.86 -3.41 24.90
CA ASP A 255 9.20 -2.95 24.56
C ASP A 255 9.58 -3.60 23.21
N ALA A 256 9.99 -2.80 22.23
CA ALA A 256 10.35 -3.31 20.91
C ALA A 256 11.65 -4.14 21.02
N ILE A 257 11.52 -5.43 21.31
CA ILE A 257 12.61 -6.40 21.25
C ILE A 257 12.67 -6.88 19.80
N LEU A 258 13.60 -6.32 19.02
CA LEU A 258 13.93 -6.87 17.70
C LEU A 258 14.82 -8.10 17.90
N PRO A 259 14.36 -9.31 17.53
CA PRO A 259 15.17 -10.51 17.67
C PRO A 259 16.40 -10.44 16.75
N ASP A 260 17.47 -11.14 17.13
CA ASP A 260 18.58 -11.36 16.22
C ASP A 260 18.11 -12.06 14.94
N PRO A 261 18.70 -11.72 13.78
CA PRO A 261 18.29 -12.31 12.52
C PRO A 261 18.66 -13.79 12.50
N LYS A 262 17.95 -14.56 11.67
CA LYS A 262 18.39 -15.90 11.29
C LYS A 262 19.73 -15.80 10.54
N PRO A 263 20.52 -16.89 10.45
CA PRO A 263 21.69 -16.94 9.58
C PRO A 263 21.34 -16.45 8.17
N PHE A 264 22.21 -15.62 7.59
CA PHE A 264 21.97 -15.05 6.27
C PHE A 264 22.00 -16.13 5.19
N GLU A 265 20.95 -16.16 4.38
CA GLU A 265 20.86 -16.96 3.16
C GLU A 265 20.84 -16.02 1.96
N GLU A 266 21.58 -16.36 0.90
CA GLU A 266 21.62 -15.52 -0.29
C GLU A 266 20.25 -15.51 -0.97
N VAL A 267 19.68 -14.31 -1.10
CA VAL A 267 18.37 -14.11 -1.71
C VAL A 267 18.52 -14.06 -3.24
N ASP A 268 17.80 -14.94 -3.93
CA ASP A 268 17.63 -14.86 -5.37
C ASP A 268 16.51 -13.85 -5.70
N TYR A 269 16.92 -12.68 -6.19
CA TYR A 269 16.01 -11.61 -6.59
C TYR A 269 15.45 -11.79 -8.00
N ALA A 270 15.79 -12.85 -8.74
CA ALA A 270 15.25 -13.05 -10.09
C ALA A 270 13.71 -13.21 -10.06
N PRO A 271 13.00 -12.71 -11.09
CA PRO A 271 11.56 -12.90 -11.16
C PRO A 271 11.24 -14.39 -11.31
N LYS A 272 10.24 -14.87 -10.57
CA LYS A 272 9.85 -16.29 -10.55
C LYS A 272 9.00 -16.71 -11.75
N GLN A 273 8.67 -15.78 -12.64
CA GLN A 273 7.87 -16.01 -13.84
C GLN A 273 8.25 -15.02 -14.94
N SER A 274 7.77 -15.29 -16.15
CA SER A 274 7.71 -14.31 -17.23
C SER A 274 6.27 -14.11 -17.68
N LEU A 275 5.78 -12.87 -17.63
CA LEU A 275 4.48 -12.49 -18.15
C LEU A 275 4.40 -12.76 -19.65
N ARG A 276 5.48 -12.54 -20.41
CA ARG A 276 5.50 -12.84 -21.85
C ARG A 276 5.27 -14.32 -22.12
N GLU A 277 5.94 -15.20 -21.39
CA GLU A 277 5.78 -16.66 -21.56
C GLU A 277 4.41 -17.14 -21.08
N LYS A 278 3.94 -16.61 -19.94
CA LYS A 278 2.63 -16.93 -19.37
C LYS A 278 1.50 -16.58 -20.34
N PHE A 279 1.57 -15.40 -20.93
CA PHE A 279 0.55 -14.88 -21.84
C PHE A 279 0.70 -15.37 -23.29
N LYS A 280 1.86 -15.91 -23.70
CA LYS A 280 2.01 -16.62 -24.98
C LYS A 280 1.10 -17.86 -25.10
N LYS A 281 0.75 -18.49 -23.97
CA LYS A 281 -0.07 -19.72 -23.94
C LYS A 281 -1.58 -19.47 -23.88
N MET A 282 -2.01 -18.22 -23.64
CA MET A 282 -3.41 -17.84 -23.50
C MET A 282 -3.90 -17.11 -24.76
N VAL A 283 -4.85 -17.70 -25.47
CA VAL A 283 -5.36 -17.23 -26.80
C VAL A 283 -6.16 -15.93 -26.69
N TYR A 284 -6.60 -15.54 -25.50
CA TYR A 284 -7.34 -14.29 -25.23
C TYR A 284 -6.71 -13.58 -24.04
N ASN A 285 -6.06 -12.44 -24.28
CA ASN A 285 -5.55 -11.58 -23.21
C ASN A 285 -6.25 -10.23 -23.25
N SER A 286 -7.01 -9.98 -22.19
CA SER A 286 -7.26 -8.63 -21.71
C SER A 286 -6.35 -8.39 -20.52
N LEU A 287 -5.58 -7.31 -20.51
CA LEU A 287 -4.98 -6.77 -19.27
C LEU A 287 -6.11 -6.13 -18.44
N SER A 288 -7.14 -6.91 -18.10
CA SER A 288 -8.38 -6.45 -17.47
C SER A 288 -8.43 -6.63 -15.97
N ARG A 289 -7.32 -7.02 -15.34
CA ARG A 289 -7.26 -7.17 -13.90
C ARG A 289 -6.13 -6.37 -13.27
N TRP A 290 -6.00 -5.11 -13.67
CA TRP A 290 -5.56 -4.07 -12.73
C TRP A 290 -6.76 -3.76 -11.84
N ARG A 291 -7.01 -4.65 -10.87
CA ARG A 291 -7.98 -4.39 -9.83
C ARG A 291 -7.26 -3.46 -8.85
N VAL A 292 -7.53 -2.17 -8.94
CA VAL A 292 -7.38 -1.31 -7.76
C VAL A 292 -8.29 -1.93 -6.71
N LEU A 293 -7.69 -2.57 -5.71
CA LEU A 293 -8.42 -3.26 -4.64
C LEU A 293 -9.34 -2.25 -3.98
N ASN A 294 -10.64 -2.35 -4.27
CA ASN A 294 -11.69 -1.75 -3.47
C ASN A 294 -12.14 -2.83 -2.48
N PRO A 295 -11.82 -2.72 -1.17
CA PRO A 295 -12.16 -3.74 -0.18
C PRO A 295 -13.68 -3.93 0.04
N ARG A 296 -14.54 -3.04 -0.49
CA ARG A 296 -15.97 -2.99 -0.16
C ARG A 296 -16.92 -3.70 -1.12
N LEU A 297 -16.43 -4.28 -2.22
CA LEU A 297 -17.29 -5.04 -3.15
C LEU A 297 -17.13 -6.55 -2.97
N ARG A 298 -17.72 -7.09 -1.91
CA ARG A 298 -18.04 -8.52 -1.81
C ARG A 298 -19.36 -8.80 -2.55
N SER A 299 -19.32 -9.80 -3.43
CA SER A 299 -20.40 -10.51 -4.15
C SER A 299 -21.10 -9.82 -5.35
N PRO A 300 -21.24 -10.53 -6.50
CA PRO A 300 -22.19 -10.19 -7.55
C PRO A 300 -23.49 -10.99 -7.34
N SER A 301 -24.55 -10.33 -6.87
CA SER A 301 -25.91 -10.87 -6.96
C SER A 301 -26.64 -10.23 -8.14
N SER A 302 -27.00 -11.10 -9.09
CA SER A 302 -28.03 -10.98 -10.15
C SER A 302 -27.55 -10.72 -11.59
N PRO A 303 -27.96 -11.57 -12.55
CA PRO A 303 -27.66 -11.41 -13.97
C PRO A 303 -28.58 -10.36 -14.61
N LEU A 304 -28.00 -9.47 -15.40
CA LEU A 304 -28.72 -8.49 -16.22
C LEU A 304 -29.48 -9.21 -17.35
N GLU A 305 -30.80 -9.03 -17.38
CA GLU A 305 -31.66 -9.35 -18.51
C GLU A 305 -31.27 -8.51 -19.73
N VAL A 306 -31.18 -9.16 -20.88
CA VAL A 306 -30.95 -8.54 -22.19
C VAL A 306 -32.33 -8.12 -22.73
N GLY A 307 -32.59 -6.81 -22.75
CA GLY A 307 -33.72 -6.21 -23.47
C GLY A 307 -33.30 -5.79 -24.88
N MET A 308 -34.11 -6.20 -25.87
CA MET A 308 -34.01 -5.94 -27.31
C MET A 308 -33.92 -4.47 -27.69
#